data_AF-A0A3N4MMK1-F1
#
_entry.id   AF-A0A3N4MMK1-F1
#
_cell.length_a   1.000
_cell.length_b   1.000
_cell.length_c   1.000
_cell.angle_alpha   90.00
_cell.angle_beta   90.00
_cell.angle_gamma   90.00
#
_symmetry.space_group_name_H-M   'P 1'
#
loop_
_entity.id
_entity.type
_entity.pdbx_description
1 polymer ?
#
loop_
_entity_poly.entity_id
_entity_poly.type
_entity_poly.pdbx_seq_one_letter_code
_entity_poly.pdbx_strand_id
1 'polypeptide(L)'
;MADIKRKTLALSSGKQLKLYGSSIAISKSLEIGEGYAPNIFSFTEDSTGGDAPGKVTNPHGLNRDDLMDLADFNIQLWMNLKASIRKHGIDSPKVFNHEAIR
;
A
#
# COMPACT_ATOMS: atom_id res chain seq x y z
N MET A 1 10.66 -8.67 -3.83
CA MET A 1 9.98 -7.37 -3.76
C MET A 1 8.50 -7.62 -3.80
N ALA A 2 7.74 -6.87 -3.03
CA ALA A 2 6.30 -7.03 -2.98
C ALA A 2 5.67 -6.85 -4.38
N ASP A 3 4.58 -7.57 -4.63
CA ASP A 3 3.84 -7.52 -5.89
C ASP A 3 2.34 -7.65 -5.63
N ILE A 4 1.52 -7.06 -6.50
CA ILE A 4 0.07 -7.19 -6.46
C ILE A 4 -0.40 -7.92 -7.71
N LYS A 5 -0.92 -9.14 -7.52
CA LYS A 5 -1.50 -9.94 -8.60
C LYS A 5 -2.87 -10.45 -8.21
N ARG A 6 -3.88 -10.17 -9.05
CA ARG A 6 -5.28 -10.60 -8.83
C ARG A 6 -5.81 -10.26 -7.43
N LYS A 7 -5.52 -9.04 -6.96
CA LYS A 7 -5.88 -8.55 -5.61
C LYS A 7 -5.21 -9.34 -4.47
N THR A 8 -4.06 -9.94 -4.73
CA THR A 8 -3.22 -10.52 -3.69
C THR A 8 -1.92 -9.75 -3.64
N LEU A 9 -1.63 -9.14 -2.49
CA LEU A 9 -0.30 -8.62 -2.17
C LEU A 9 0.56 -9.80 -1.72
N ALA A 10 1.59 -10.13 -2.50
CA ALA A 10 2.60 -11.09 -2.14
C ALA A 10 3.83 -10.33 -1.61
N LEU A 11 4.31 -10.69 -0.42
CA LEU A 11 5.48 -10.09 0.23
C LEU A 11 6.69 -11.01 0.11
N SER A 12 7.89 -10.44 0.15
CA SER A 12 9.14 -11.22 0.03
C SER A 12 9.35 -12.22 1.17
N SER A 13 8.70 -12.02 2.31
CA SER A 13 8.66 -12.98 3.43
C SER A 13 7.86 -14.26 3.13
N GLY A 14 7.14 -14.30 2.00
CA GLY A 14 6.22 -15.38 1.64
C GLY A 14 4.78 -15.14 2.12
N LYS A 15 4.52 -14.09 2.91
CA LYS A 15 3.16 -13.72 3.30
C LYS A 15 2.34 -13.27 2.10
N GLN A 16 1.05 -13.60 2.13
CA GLN A 16 0.08 -13.21 1.11
C GLN A 16 -1.14 -12.57 1.78
N LEU A 17 -1.48 -11.37 1.35
CA LEU A 17 -2.64 -10.62 1.85
C LEU A 17 -3.64 -10.50 0.72
N LYS A 18 -4.88 -10.89 0.99
CA LYS A 18 -5.99 -10.64 0.07
C LYS A 18 -6.44 -9.20 0.24
N LEU A 19 -6.29 -8.44 -0.84
CA LEU A 19 -6.71 -7.06 -0.96
C LEU A 19 -8.19 -6.99 -1.36
N TYR A 20 -8.86 -5.93 -0.94
CA TYR A 20 -10.21 -5.60 -1.41
C TYR A 20 -10.14 -4.99 -2.82
N GLY A 21 -9.17 -4.10 -3.01
CA GLY A 21 -8.87 -3.41 -4.26
C GLY A 21 -7.64 -3.96 -4.98
N SER A 22 -7.13 -3.15 -5.91
CA SER A 22 -5.86 -3.39 -6.62
C SER A 22 -4.82 -2.31 -6.33
N SER A 23 -5.05 -1.52 -5.28
CA SER A 23 -4.24 -0.36 -4.92
C SER A 23 -4.07 -0.29 -3.41
N ILE A 24 -2.88 0.11 -2.99
CA ILE A 24 -2.55 0.41 -1.60
C ILE A 24 -2.10 1.86 -1.55
N ALA A 25 -2.44 2.57 -0.48
CA ALA A 25 -2.02 3.94 -0.24
C ALA A 25 -1.46 4.10 1.17
N ILE A 26 -0.59 5.10 1.32
CA ILE A 26 -0.04 5.53 2.60
C ILE A 26 -0.60 6.92 2.90
N SER A 27 -1.23 7.10 4.05
CA SER A 27 -1.77 8.38 4.49
C SER A 27 -0.67 9.29 5.08
N LYS A 28 -1.00 10.56 5.34
CA LYS A 28 -0.09 11.48 6.05
C LYS A 28 0.24 11.01 7.47
N SER A 29 -0.63 10.24 8.10
CA SER A 29 -0.42 9.60 9.41
C SER A 29 0.45 8.34 9.34
N LEU A 30 1.01 7.99 8.17
CA LEU A 30 1.79 6.78 7.91
C LEU A 30 1.00 5.48 8.06
N GLU A 31 -0.33 5.57 7.95
CA GLU A 31 -1.20 4.40 7.93
C GLU A 31 -1.32 3.87 6.51
N ILE A 32 -1.40 2.54 6.40
CA ILE A 32 -1.46 1.83 5.14
C ILE A 32 -2.86 1.26 4.97
N GLY A 33 -3.52 1.60 3.87
CA GLY A 33 -4.90 1.17 3.60
C GLY A 33 -5.25 1.07 2.13
N GLU A 34 -6.48 0.63 1.87
CA GLU A 34 -7.02 0.39 0.52
C GLU A 34 -8.30 1.21 0.25
N GLY A 35 -8.37 2.44 0.77
CA GLY A 35 -9.58 3.27 0.64
C GLY A 35 -10.70 2.78 1.56
N TYR A 36 -11.84 2.34 0.99
CA TYR A 36 -13.04 1.91 1.75
C TYR A 36 -12.92 0.53 2.43
N ALA A 37 -11.70 0.08 2.73
CA ALA A 37 -11.42 -1.18 3.39
C ALA A 37 -10.70 -0.96 4.73
N PRO A 38 -10.69 -1.95 5.65
CA PRO A 38 -9.89 -1.86 6.86
C PRO A 38 -8.40 -1.62 6.56
N ASN A 39 -7.74 -0.82 7.40
CA ASN A 39 -6.31 -0.54 7.25
C ASN A 39 -5.46 -1.80 7.44
N ILE A 40 -4.42 -1.93 6.62
CA ILE A 40 -3.40 -2.98 6.67
C ILE A 40 -2.46 -2.76 7.86
N PHE A 41 -2.12 -1.50 8.13
CA PHE A 41 -1.29 -1.08 9.26
C PHE A 41 -1.73 0.32 9.70
N SER A 42 -2.13 0.49 10.95
CA SER A 42 -2.79 1.73 11.41
C SER A 42 -2.54 2.04 12.89
N PHE A 43 -2.95 3.23 13.29
CA PHE A 43 -2.95 3.68 14.68
C PHE A 43 -4.38 4.05 15.09
N THR A 44 -4.76 3.70 16.31
CA THR A 44 -6.07 4.05 16.88
C THR A 44 -5.86 4.75 18.21
N GLU A 45 -6.35 5.98 18.33
CA GLU A 45 -6.38 6.69 19.61
C GLU A 45 -7.48 6.12 20.50
N ASP A 46 -7.16 5.82 21.76
CA ASP A 46 -8.18 5.45 22.73
C ASP A 46 -8.90 6.72 23.18
N SER A 47 -10.20 6.80 22.88
CA SER A 47 -11.04 7.99 23.08
C SER A 47 -11.38 8.29 24.56
N THR A 48 -10.72 7.64 25.50
CA THR A 48 -11.05 7.69 26.93
C THR A 48 -10.23 8.72 27.69
N GLY A 49 -10.14 9.96 27.17
CA GLY A 49 -9.87 11.19 27.93
C GLY A 49 -8.70 11.22 28.92
N GLY A 50 -7.73 10.32 28.82
CA GLY A 50 -6.57 10.22 29.71
C GLY A 50 -5.32 9.83 28.92
N ASP A 51 -4.16 9.90 29.57
CA ASP A 51 -2.80 9.64 29.04
C ASP A 51 -2.56 8.20 28.51
N ALA A 52 -3.60 7.46 28.14
CA ALA A 52 -3.47 6.13 27.56
C ALA A 52 -2.78 6.25 26.18
N PRO A 53 -1.62 5.59 25.99
CA PRO A 53 -0.96 5.59 24.70
C PRO A 53 -1.84 4.85 23.69
N GLY A 54 -2.12 5.46 22.54
CA GLY A 54 -2.93 4.82 21.50
C GLY A 54 -2.35 3.48 21.01
N LYS A 55 -3.17 2.74 20.27
CA LYS A 55 -2.89 1.36 19.87
C LYS A 55 -2.43 1.26 18.42
N VAL A 56 -1.36 0.50 18.18
CA VAL A 56 -0.96 0.07 16.83
C VAL A 56 -1.80 -1.13 16.42
N THR A 57 -2.39 -1.07 15.22
CA THR A 57 -3.21 -2.13 14.63
C THR A 57 -2.48 -2.73 13.42
N ASN A 58 -2.14 -4.02 13.54
CA ASN A 58 -1.45 -4.83 12.52
C ASN A 58 -2.15 -6.19 12.37
N PRO A 59 -3.33 -6.24 11.73
CA PRO A 59 -4.18 -7.44 11.70
C PRO A 59 -3.55 -8.63 10.96
N HIS A 60 -2.57 -8.38 10.09
CA HIS A 60 -1.88 -9.41 9.30
C HIS A 60 -0.53 -9.83 9.93
N GLY A 61 -0.20 -9.30 11.10
CA GLY A 61 1.04 -9.59 11.83
C GLY A 61 2.30 -9.27 11.03
N LEU A 62 2.26 -8.28 10.13
CA LEU A 62 3.38 -7.86 9.29
C LEU A 62 4.60 -7.54 10.15
N ASN A 63 5.76 -8.09 9.80
CA ASN A 63 7.00 -7.76 10.47
C ASN A 63 7.62 -6.48 9.86
N ARG A 64 8.77 -6.06 10.39
CA ARG A 64 9.48 -4.88 9.87
C ARG A 64 9.79 -5.01 8.38
N ASP A 65 10.31 -6.14 7.96
CA ASP A 65 10.78 -6.34 6.59
C ASP A 65 9.60 -6.39 5.60
N ASP A 66 8.43 -6.91 6.03
CA ASP A 66 7.17 -6.85 5.29
C ASP A 66 6.74 -5.39 5.01
N LEU A 67 6.81 -4.52 6.02
CA LEU A 67 6.44 -3.11 5.92
C LEU A 67 7.44 -2.33 5.06
N MET A 68 8.74 -2.63 5.18
CA MET A 68 9.77 -2.05 4.33
C MET A 68 9.59 -2.45 2.87
N ASP A 69 9.33 -3.73 2.59
CA ASP A 69 9.08 -4.25 1.24
C ASP A 69 7.84 -3.60 0.61
N LEU A 70 6.78 -3.37 1.41
CA LEU A 70 5.58 -2.67 0.95
C LEU A 70 5.84 -1.17 0.68
N ALA A 71 6.67 -0.51 1.49
CA ALA A 71 7.07 0.87 1.26
C ALA A 71 7.92 1.00 -0.03
N ASP A 72 8.89 0.12 -0.22
CA ASP A 72 9.73 0.06 -1.42
C ASP A 72 8.89 -0.18 -2.68
N PHE A 73 7.91 -1.08 -2.62
CA PHE A 73 6.95 -1.29 -3.70
C PHE A 73 6.17 -0.01 -4.04
N ASN A 74 5.64 0.70 -3.05
CA ASN A 74 4.93 1.97 -3.26
C ASN A 74 5.84 3.03 -3.90
N ILE A 75 7.09 3.13 -3.45
CA ILE A 75 8.09 4.02 -4.05
C ILE A 75 8.31 3.65 -5.51
N GLN A 76 8.46 2.36 -5.82
CA GLN A 76 8.66 1.89 -7.18
C GLN A 76 7.46 2.21 -8.08
N LEU A 77 6.22 2.10 -7.58
CA LEU A 77 5.03 2.51 -8.33
C LEU A 77 5.09 4.00 -8.70
N TRP A 78 5.46 4.88 -7.76
CA TRP A 78 5.66 6.30 -8.05
C TRP A 78 6.78 6.56 -9.04
N MET A 79 7.90 5.83 -8.94
CA MET A 79 9.01 5.93 -9.89
C MET A 79 8.58 5.51 -11.30
N ASN A 80 7.82 4.41 -11.42
CA ASN A 80 7.29 3.91 -12.69
C ASN A 80 6.31 4.92 -13.31
N LEU A 81 5.39 5.48 -12.52
CA LEU A 81 4.46 6.50 -12.99
C LEU A 81 5.20 7.74 -13.51
N LYS A 82 6.16 8.27 -12.75
CA LYS A 82 6.99 9.41 -13.18
C LYS A 82 7.73 9.12 -14.47
N ALA A 83 8.34 7.94 -14.59
CA ALA A 83 9.06 7.55 -15.80
C ALA A 83 8.12 7.47 -17.02
N SER A 84 6.93 6.89 -16.84
CA SER A 84 5.92 6.77 -17.89
C SER A 84 5.41 8.13 -18.35
N ILE A 85 5.06 9.04 -17.42
CA ILE A 85 4.65 10.42 -17.73
C ILE A 85 5.75 11.18 -18.46
N ARG A 86 7.01 11.08 -18.01
CA ARG A 86 8.15 11.74 -18.68
C ARG A 86 8.33 11.26 -20.12
N LYS A 87 8.09 9.98 -20.37
CA LYS A 87 8.26 9.36 -21.69
C LYS A 87 7.10 9.67 -22.63
N HIS A 88 5.88 9.76 -22.11
CA HIS A 88 4.67 9.76 -22.93
C HIS A 88 3.84 11.05 -22.85
N GLY A 89 4.10 11.93 -21.89
CA GLY A 89 3.25 13.09 -21.58
C GLY A 89 1.99 12.71 -20.79
N ILE A 90 1.24 13.70 -20.30
CA ILE A 90 0.06 13.47 -19.45
C ILE A 90 -1.20 13.05 -20.23
N ASP A 91 -1.27 13.36 -21.52
CA ASP A 91 -2.46 13.11 -22.35
C ASP A 91 -2.38 11.79 -23.13
N SER A 92 -1.31 11.00 -22.94
CA SER A 92 -1.12 9.75 -23.66
C SER A 92 -1.69 8.56 -22.87
N PRO A 93 -2.56 7.73 -23.47
CA PRO A 93 -3.02 6.50 -22.81
C PRO A 93 -1.86 5.52 -22.54
N LYS A 94 -0.72 5.67 -23.22
CA LYS A 94 0.49 4.87 -23.02
C LYS A 94 1.14 5.09 -21.64
N VAL A 95 0.69 6.08 -20.87
CA VAL A 95 1.12 6.27 -19.48
C VAL A 95 0.76 5.05 -18.62
N PHE A 96 -0.38 4.42 -18.89
CA PHE A 96 -0.95 3.39 -18.03
C PHE A 96 -0.53 1.97 -18.43
N ASN A 97 -0.38 1.09 -17.42
CA ASN A 97 -0.19 -0.33 -17.65
C ASN A 97 -1.54 -1.02 -17.91
N HIS A 98 -1.89 -1.24 -19.17
CA HIS A 98 -3.14 -1.87 -19.56
C HIS A 98 -3.30 -3.33 -19.11
N GLU A 99 -2.20 -4.06 -18.90
CA GLU A 99 -2.25 -5.43 -18.38
C GLU A 99 -2.66 -5.47 -16.91
N ALA A 100 -2.37 -4.41 -16.14
CA ALA A 100 -2.75 -4.30 -14.73
C ALA A 100 -4.18 -3.77 -14.52
N ILE A 101 -4.83 -3.26 -15.57
CA ILE A 101 -6.20 -2.73 -15.53
C ILE A 101 -7.26 -3.81 -15.81
N ARG A 102 -6.87 -4.89 -16.50
CA ARG A 102 -7.75 -6.00 -16.91
C ARG A 102 -7.65 -7.17 -15.94
#